data_AF-A0AB73C2A4-F1
#
_entry.id   AF-A0AB73C2A4-F1
#
_cell.length_a   1.000
_cell.length_b   1.000
_cell.length_c   1.000
_cell.angle_alpha   90.00
_cell.angle_beta   90.00
_cell.angle_gamma   90.00
#
_symmetry.space_group_name_H-M   'P 1'
#
loop_
_entity.id
_entity.type
_entity.pdbx_description
1 polymer ?
#
loop_
_entity_poly.entity_id
_entity_poly.type
_entity_poly.pdbx_seq_one_letter_code
_entity_poly.pdbx_strand_id
1 'polypeptide(L)'
;HKLMKYLECSMLQEKNSPYVALEKAKKADFLVNICLKTLYNYIHQNLFVEFTEEEMVYKKKRRKSKKKIEKFIRKKGGRSIEERAESINAREELGHIEMD
;
A
#
# COMPACT_ATOMS: atom_id res chain seq x y z
N HIS A 1 24.24 13.75 14.72
CA HIS A 1 22.77 13.88 14.81
C HIS A 1 22.24 15.32 14.94
N LYS A 2 23.04 16.39 14.74
CA LYS A 2 22.57 17.79 14.89
C LYS A 2 21.35 18.13 14.02
N LEU A 3 21.34 17.67 12.77
CA LEU A 3 20.23 17.91 11.83
C LEU A 3 18.90 17.27 12.30
N MET A 4 18.91 16.02 12.76
CA MET A 4 17.69 15.36 13.23
C MET A 4 17.10 16.06 14.45
N LYS A 5 17.95 16.41 15.42
CA LYS A 5 17.50 17.13 16.63
C LYS A 5 16.89 18.49 16.28
N TYR A 6 17.48 19.20 15.32
CA TYR A 6 16.92 20.47 14.83
C TYR A 6 15.55 20.29 14.15
N LEU A 7 15.41 19.27 13.30
CA LEU A 7 14.15 18.92 12.66
C LEU A 7 13.07 18.56 13.71
N GLU A 8 13.42 17.76 14.72
CA GLU A 8 12.50 17.42 15.82
C GLU A 8 12.04 18.66 16.58
N CYS A 9 12.96 19.52 17.02
CA CYS A 9 12.60 20.75 17.73
C CYS A 9 11.70 21.64 16.87
N SER A 10 12.00 21.80 15.57
CA SER A 10 11.21 22.63 14.67
C SER A 10 9.81 22.06 14.39
N MET A 11 9.66 20.73 14.33
CA MET A 11 8.34 20.11 14.12
C MET A 11 7.50 20.07 15.40
N LEU A 12 8.12 19.85 16.56
CA LEU A 12 7.41 19.70 17.83
C LEU A 12 7.04 21.07 18.45
N GLN A 13 8.02 21.97 18.58
CA GLN A 13 7.82 23.27 19.27
C GLN A 13 7.05 24.26 18.40
N GLU A 14 7.45 24.39 17.13
CA GLU A 14 6.88 25.38 16.23
C GLU A 14 5.69 24.83 15.41
N LYS A 15 5.35 23.54 15.58
CA LYS A 15 4.29 22.83 14.82
C LYS A 15 4.42 22.97 13.30
N ASN A 16 5.65 23.07 12.80
CA ASN A 16 5.91 23.18 11.38
C ASN A 16 5.62 21.87 10.65
N SER A 17 5.24 21.95 9.37
CA SER A 17 5.21 20.77 8.51
C SER A 17 6.63 20.27 8.21
N PRO A 18 6.81 18.97 7.86
CA PRO A 18 8.12 18.43 7.52
C PRO A 18 8.83 19.19 6.39
N TYR A 19 8.06 19.77 5.47
CA TYR A 19 8.57 20.62 4.40
C TYR A 19 9.17 21.93 4.93
N VAL A 20 8.44 22.63 5.79
CA VAL A 20 8.90 23.90 6.37
C VAL A 20 10.12 23.68 7.25
N ALA A 21 10.16 22.60 8.02
CA ALA A 21 11.31 22.24 8.83
C ALA A 21 12.57 22.00 7.97
N LEU A 22 12.41 21.37 6.79
CA LEU A 22 13.50 21.15 5.84
C LEU A 22 14.02 22.47 5.24
N GLU A 23 13.12 23.37 4.85
CA GLU A 23 13.48 24.70 4.34
C GLU A 23 14.16 25.57 5.41
N LYS A 24 13.70 25.49 6.67
CA LYS A 24 14.36 26.15 7.80
C LYS A 24 15.76 25.60 8.05
N ALA A 25 15.93 24.28 7.97
CA ALA A 25 17.25 23.66 8.10
C ALA A 25 18.23 24.11 7.00
N LYS A 26 17.75 24.26 5.75
CA LYS A 26 18.57 24.82 4.66
C LYS A 26 18.94 26.28 4.90
N LYS A 27 18.00 27.10 5.38
CA LYS A 27 18.23 28.52 5.72
C LYS A 27 19.18 28.70 6.91
N ALA A 28 19.27 27.70 7.79
CA ALA A 28 20.20 27.66 8.90
C ALA A 28 21.56 27.02 8.55
N ASP A 29 21.90 26.93 7.25
CA ASP A 29 23.15 26.40 6.70
C ASP A 29 23.50 24.96 7.12
N PHE A 30 22.50 24.14 7.43
CA PHE A 30 22.75 22.71 7.62
C PHE A 30 22.96 22.00 6.28
N LEU A 31 23.90 21.05 6.26
CA LEU A 31 24.05 20.10 5.15
C LEU A 31 22.86 19.15 5.12
N VAL A 32 21.83 19.49 4.34
CA VAL A 32 20.63 18.68 4.14
C VAL A 32 20.75 17.85 2.86
N ASN A 33 21.11 16.58 2.98
CA ASN A 33 21.18 15.63 1.84
C ASN A 33 19.93 14.72 1.73
N ILE A 34 18.81 15.12 2.31
CA ILE A 34 17.56 14.35 2.32
C ILE A 34 16.46 15.10 1.59
N CYS A 35 15.68 14.38 0.79
CA CYS A 35 14.48 14.94 0.17
C CYS A 35 13.26 14.81 1.11
N LEU A 36 12.21 15.58 0.81
CA LEU A 36 10.97 15.59 1.59
C LEU A 36 10.38 14.19 1.76
N LYS A 37 10.37 13.38 0.69
CA LYS A 37 9.83 12.02 0.72
C LYS A 37 10.58 11.13 1.69
N THR A 38 11.90 11.22 1.72
CA THR A 38 12.74 10.47 2.67
C THR A 38 12.44 10.89 4.11
N LEU A 39 12.26 12.20 4.34
CA LEU A 39 11.89 12.70 5.66
C LEU A 39 10.54 12.14 6.14
N TYR A 40 9.51 12.14 5.29
CA TYR A 40 8.24 11.47 5.59
C TYR A 40 8.41 9.98 5.86
N ASN A 41 9.25 9.29 5.10
CA ASN A 41 9.51 7.87 5.30
C ASN A 41 10.16 7.60 6.66
N TYR A 42 11.09 8.46 7.09
CA TYR A 42 11.73 8.35 8.41
C TYR A 42 10.75 8.62 9.56
N ILE A 43 9.80 9.54 9.38
CA ILE A 43 8.71 9.76 10.34
C ILE A 43 7.87 8.49 10.47
N HIS A 44 7.45 7.87 9.35
CA HIS A 44 6.66 6.65 9.37
C HIS A 44 7.44 5.41 9.87
N GLN A 45 8.77 5.42 9.79
CA GLN A 45 9.65 4.39 10.35
C GLN A 45 9.95 4.59 11.84
N ASN A 46 9.39 5.63 12.48
CA ASN A 46 9.67 6.01 13.87
C ASN A 46 11.17 6.19 14.15
N LEU A 47 11.90 6.82 13.21
CA LEU A 47 13.33 7.10 13.36
C LEU A 47 13.60 8.29 14.31
N PHE A 48 12.57 9.08 14.60
CA PHE A 48 12.61 10.21 15.52
C PHE A 48 12.23 9.74 16.93
N VAL A 49 12.89 10.28 17.95
CA VAL A 49 12.69 9.86 19.35
C VAL A 49 11.48 10.56 19.94
N GLU A 50 11.35 11.86 19.68
CA GLU A 50 10.32 12.71 20.30
C GLU A 50 9.16 13.04 19.36
N PHE A 51 9.26 12.64 18.08
CA PHE A 51 8.27 13.00 17.05
C PHE A 51 7.69 11.76 16.38
N THR A 52 6.37 11.64 16.41
CA THR A 52 5.63 10.55 15.74
C THR A 52 4.59 11.11 14.78
N GLU A 53 4.04 10.25 13.91
CA GLU A 53 2.92 10.60 13.01
C GLU A 53 1.72 11.16 13.79
N GLU A 54 1.60 10.85 15.08
CA GLU A 54 0.53 11.32 15.95
C GLU A 54 0.62 12.81 16.29
N GLU A 55 1.81 13.39 16.25
CA GLU A 55 2.02 14.82 16.54
C GLU A 55 1.85 15.70 15.28
N MET A 56 1.67 15.10 14.11
CA MET A 56 1.49 15.84 12.86
C MET A 56 0.15 16.59 12.82
N VAL A 57 0.22 17.89 12.51
CA VAL A 57 -0.95 18.76 12.28
C VAL A 57 -1.86 18.21 11.17
N TYR A 58 -1.25 17.69 10.10
CA TYR A 58 -1.96 17.15 8.95
C TYR A 58 -1.77 15.64 8.86
N LYS A 59 -2.80 14.87 9.26
CA LYS A 59 -2.83 13.42 9.11
C LYS A 59 -3.74 13.02 7.97
N LYS A 60 -3.21 12.26 7.01
CA LYS A 60 -4.06 11.63 6.00
C LYS A 60 -4.75 10.43 6.64
N LYS A 61 -6.09 10.40 6.65
CA LYS A 61 -6.85 9.20 7.02
C LYS A 61 -6.46 8.07 6.07
N ARG A 62 -5.67 7.11 6.57
CA ARG A 62 -5.35 5.89 5.83
C ARG A 62 -6.63 5.09 5.62
N ARG A 63 -6.94 4.76 4.37
CA ARG A 63 -8.05 3.85 4.05
C ARG A 63 -7.69 2.49 4.64
N LYS A 64 -8.51 1.96 5.54
CA LYS A 64 -8.36 0.59 6.04
C LYS A 64 -8.32 -0.36 4.84
N SER A 65 -7.29 -1.19 4.71
CA SER A 65 -7.28 -2.20 3.66
C SER A 65 -8.50 -3.10 3.86
N LYS A 66 -9.33 -3.25 2.83
CA LYS A 66 -10.39 -4.26 2.87
C LYS A 66 -9.73 -5.61 3.14
N LYS A 67 -10.29 -6.39 4.08
CA LYS A 67 -9.87 -7.78 4.32
C LYS A 67 -9.82 -8.45 2.95
N LYS A 68 -8.69 -9.08 2.60
CA LYS A 68 -8.59 -9.86 1.35
C LYS A 68 -9.68 -10.93 1.45
N ILE A 69 -10.73 -10.78 0.64
CA ILE A 69 -11.75 -11.81 0.49
C ILE A 69 -11.04 -12.96 -0.22
N GLU A 70 -11.00 -14.14 0.41
CA GLU A 70 -10.47 -15.33 -0.25
C GLU A 70 -11.28 -15.58 -1.52
N LYS A 71 -10.58 -15.81 -2.64
CA LYS A 71 -11.21 -16.10 -3.91
C LYS A 71 -11.92 -17.45 -3.79
N PHE A 72 -13.25 -17.45 -3.72
CA PHE A 72 -14.03 -18.69 -3.76
C PHE A 72 -14.26 -19.14 -5.20
N ILE A 73 -14.03 -20.43 -5.48
CA ILE A 73 -14.37 -21.05 -6.77
C ILE A 73 -15.90 -21.18 -6.83
N ARG A 74 -16.54 -20.42 -7.72
CA ARG A 74 -18.02 -20.33 -7.81
C ARG A 74 -18.71 -21.66 -8.16
N LYS A 75 -18.01 -22.63 -8.74
CA LYS A 75 -18.56 -23.93 -9.16
C LYS A 75 -17.86 -25.06 -8.42
N LYS A 76 -18.48 -25.58 -7.35
CA LYS A 76 -18.17 -26.89 -6.77
C LYS A 76 -19.28 -27.86 -7.21
N GLY A 77 -18.93 -29.00 -7.80
CA GLY A 77 -19.91 -30.04 -8.18
C GLY A 77 -20.17 -30.21 -9.68
N GLY A 78 -19.26 -29.78 -10.57
CA GLY A 78 -19.29 -30.25 -11.95
C GLY A 78 -18.89 -31.73 -12.01
N ARG A 79 -19.61 -32.53 -12.79
CA ARG A 79 -19.19 -33.91 -13.11
C ARG A 79 -17.89 -33.85 -13.92
N SER A 80 -16.94 -34.72 -13.61
CA SER A 80 -15.67 -34.77 -14.33
C SER A 80 -15.89 -35.17 -15.79
N ILE A 81 -14.92 -34.83 -16.64
CA ILE A 81 -14.91 -35.24 -18.04
C ILE A 81 -15.00 -36.76 -18.19
N GLU A 82 -14.43 -37.52 -17.26
CA GLU A 82 -14.45 -38.98 -17.29
C GLU A 82 -15.82 -39.59 -16.94
N GLU A 83 -16.70 -38.88 -16.24
CA GLU A 83 -18.03 -39.39 -15.85
C GLU A 83 -19.11 -39.18 -16.92
N ARG A 84 -18.72 -38.76 -18.12
CA ARG A 84 -19.65 -38.55 -19.23
C ARG A 84 -20.11 -39.89 -19.79
N ALA A 85 -21.35 -39.92 -20.28
CA ALA A 85 -21.87 -41.10 -20.98
C ALA A 85 -21.01 -41.42 -22.21
N GLU A 86 -20.79 -42.71 -22.44
CA GLU A 86 -19.89 -43.21 -23.48
C GLU A 86 -20.38 -42.86 -24.90
N SER A 87 -21.71 -42.76 -25.09
CA SER A 87 -22.34 -42.28 -26.34
C SER A 87 -21.89 -40.87 -26.75
N ILE A 88 -21.65 -40.00 -25.76
CA ILE A 88 -21.17 -38.62 -25.96
C ILE A 88 -19.69 -38.62 -26.34
N ASN A 89 -18.89 -39.49 -25.71
CA ASN A 89 -17.48 -39.67 -26.05
C ASN A 89 -17.30 -40.27 -27.45
N ALA A 90 -18.16 -41.23 -27.81
CA ALA A 90 -18.20 -41.87 -29.11
C ALA A 90 -18.80 -40.97 -30.20
N ARG A 91 -19.41 -39.84 -29.81
CA ARG A 91 -20.09 -38.87 -30.71
C ARG A 91 -21.12 -39.55 -31.62
N GLU A 92 -21.80 -40.56 -31.10
CA GLU A 92 -22.75 -41.37 -31.86
C GLU A 92 -24.14 -40.71 -31.96
N GLU A 93 -24.39 -39.64 -31.20
CA GLU A 93 -25.66 -38.90 -31.26
C GLU A 93 -25.77 -38.11 -32.57
N LEU A 94 -26.69 -38.55 -33.43
CA LEU A 94 -27.08 -37.86 -34.66
C LEU A 94 -27.80 -36.55 -34.31
N GLY A 95 -27.16 -35.40 -34.55
CA GLY A 95 -27.75 -34.08 -34.31
C GLY A 95 -26.79 -32.97 -33.90
N HIS A 96 -25.51 -33.29 -33.62
CA HIS A 96 -24.49 -32.28 -33.31
C HIS A 96 -23.64 -31.95 -34.54
N ILE A 97 -24.23 -31.15 -35.44
CA ILE A 97 -23.51 -30.42 -36.48
C ILE A 97 -23.52 -28.95 -36.10
N GLU A 98 -22.35 -28.38 -35.79
CA GLU A 98 -22.18 -26.94 -35.74
C GLU A 98 -22.15 -26.42 -37.19
N MET A 99 -23.02 -25.46 -37.50
CA MET A 99 -22.97 -24.72 -38.77
C MET A 99 -21.87 -23.66 -38.65
N ASP A 100 -21.00 -23.53 -39.65
CA ASP A 100 -20.06 -22.39 -39.79
C ASP A 100 -20.82 -21.12 -40.22
#